data_AF-A0A6I6A504-F1
#
_entry.id   AF-A0A6I6A504-F1
#
_cell.length_a   1.000
_cell.length_b   1.000
_cell.length_c   1.000
_cell.angle_alpha   90.00
_cell.angle_beta   90.00
_cell.angle_gamma   90.00
#
_symmetry.space_group_name_H-M   'P 1'
#
loop_
_entity.id
_entity.type
_entity.pdbx_description
1 polymer ?
#
loop_
_entity_poly.entity_id
_entity_poly.type
_entity_poly.pdbx_seq_one_letter_code
_entity_poly.pdbx_strand_id
1 'polypeptide(L)'
;MGARPDGWWKDRAGAAARLLDGVAAALGHAELGGRRVVVVLEGRAAAVEGTWDGIEVVRAERDGDSTIVDVVAAAGADVLVVTSDRELRRRVEALGAQTRGAGWLRDLLDDAPS
;
A
#
# COMPACT_ATOMS: atom_id res chain seq x y z
N MET A 1 4.44 17.70 9.36
CA MET A 1 5.69 17.03 9.78
C MET A 1 5.59 16.72 11.27
N GLY A 2 4.94 15.63 11.62
CA GLY A 2 4.92 15.12 13.00
C GLY A 2 5.65 13.78 12.98
N ALA A 3 6.92 13.78 13.39
CA ALA A 3 7.68 12.56 13.60
C ALA A 3 6.99 11.81 14.75
N ARG A 4 6.30 10.69 14.45
CA ARG A 4 5.81 9.82 15.52
C ARG A 4 7.03 9.23 16.25
N PRO A 5 7.12 9.36 17.58
CA PRO A 5 8.27 8.94 18.37
C PRO A 5 8.19 7.45 18.78
N ASP A 6 7.76 6.57 17.89
CA ASP A 6 7.63 5.12 18.15
C ASP A 6 8.80 4.29 17.61
N GLY A 7 9.83 4.92 17.04
CA GLY A 7 10.95 4.19 16.47
C GLY A 7 10.59 3.42 15.19
N TRP A 8 9.56 3.83 14.44
CA TRP A 8 9.15 3.21 13.17
C TRP A 8 10.29 2.99 12.15
N TRP A 9 11.36 3.80 12.19
CA TRP A 9 12.54 3.60 11.33
C TRP A 9 13.37 2.37 11.73
N LYS A 10 13.27 1.96 12.99
CA LYS A 10 14.01 0.83 13.60
C LYS A 10 13.28 -0.49 13.35
N ASP A 11 11.95 -0.49 13.40
CA ASP A 11 11.10 -1.65 13.13
C ASP A 11 10.22 -1.44 11.87
N ARG A 12 10.86 -1.52 10.70
CA ARG A 12 10.17 -1.38 9.41
C ARG A 12 9.26 -2.57 9.11
N ALA A 13 9.65 -3.78 9.52
CA ALA A 13 8.86 -4.99 9.31
C ALA A 13 7.58 -4.96 10.16
N GLY A 14 7.66 -4.61 11.44
CA GLY A 14 6.46 -4.46 12.27
C GLY A 14 5.59 -3.28 11.87
N ALA A 15 6.18 -2.18 11.35
CA ALA A 15 5.39 -1.11 10.74
C ALA A 15 4.61 -1.59 9.50
N ALA A 16 5.22 -2.44 8.67
CA ALA A 16 4.54 -3.06 7.53
C ALA A 16 3.44 -4.04 7.97
N ALA A 17 3.69 -4.86 9.00
CA ALA A 17 2.67 -5.75 9.57
C ALA A 17 1.43 -4.96 10.03
N ARG A 18 1.62 -3.90 10.81
CA ARG A 18 0.52 -3.05 11.29
C ARG A 18 -0.26 -2.38 10.16
N LEU A 19 0.43 -1.97 9.09
CA LEU A 19 -0.24 -1.45 7.89
C LEU A 19 -1.08 -2.53 7.22
N LEU A 20 -0.55 -3.73 7.04
CA LEU A 20 -1.25 -4.86 6.44
C LEU A 20 -2.46 -5.28 7.27
N ASP A 21 -2.34 -5.32 8.60
CA ASP A 21 -3.44 -5.60 9.52
C ASP A 21 -4.57 -4.57 9.37
N GLY A 22 -4.23 -3.28 9.34
CA GLY A 22 -5.21 -2.22 9.13
C GLY A 22 -5.90 -2.32 7.77
N VAL A 23 -5.13 -2.55 6.70
CA VAL A 23 -5.71 -2.75 5.36
C VAL A 23 -6.63 -3.96 5.32
N ALA A 24 -6.27 -5.05 6.00
CA ALA A 24 -7.07 -6.28 6.06
C ALA A 24 -8.41 -6.03 6.76
N ALA A 25 -8.39 -5.31 7.88
CA ALA A 25 -9.61 -4.89 8.58
C ALA A 25 -10.49 -3.97 7.72
N ALA A 26 -9.87 -3.15 6.86
CA ALA A 26 -10.57 -2.22 6.00
C ALA A 26 -11.10 -2.82 4.67
N LEU A 27 -10.85 -4.10 4.36
CA LEU A 27 -11.31 -4.72 3.09
C LEU A 27 -12.83 -4.72 2.93
N GLY A 28 -13.58 -4.68 4.03
CA GLY A 28 -15.04 -4.54 4.02
C GLY A 28 -15.55 -3.11 3.80
N HIS A 29 -14.67 -2.11 3.83
CA HIS A 29 -15.02 -0.71 3.62
C HIS A 29 -15.40 -0.47 2.15
N ALA A 30 -16.43 0.35 1.88
CA ALA A 30 -16.98 0.54 0.53
C ALA A 30 -15.94 0.99 -0.51
N GLU A 31 -14.91 1.71 -0.08
CA GLU A 31 -13.81 2.19 -0.93
C GLU A 31 -12.82 1.09 -1.35
N LEU A 32 -12.67 0.01 -0.56
CA LEU A 32 -11.80 -1.14 -0.86
C LEU A 32 -12.59 -2.39 -1.26
N GLY A 33 -13.88 -2.46 -0.92
CA GLY A 33 -14.75 -3.61 -1.14
C GLY A 33 -14.79 -4.05 -2.60
N GLY A 34 -14.62 -5.36 -2.81
CA GLY A 34 -14.65 -5.97 -4.14
C GLY A 34 -13.40 -5.74 -4.99
N ARG A 35 -12.39 -5.02 -4.48
CA ARG A 35 -11.10 -4.83 -5.17
C ARG A 35 -10.10 -5.89 -4.75
N ARG A 36 -9.25 -6.32 -5.69
CA ARG A 36 -8.00 -7.03 -5.35
C ARG A 36 -7.03 -6.02 -4.75
N VAL A 37 -6.55 -6.26 -3.53
CA VAL A 37 -5.61 -5.38 -2.86
C VAL A 37 -4.20 -5.95 -2.96
N VAL A 38 -3.29 -5.14 -3.51
CA VAL A 38 -1.87 -5.47 -3.62
C VAL A 38 -1.07 -4.46 -2.82
N VAL A 39 -0.22 -4.94 -1.91
CA VAL A 39 0.69 -4.11 -1.13
C VAL A 39 2.13 -4.44 -1.52
N VAL A 40 2.85 -3.45 -2.03
CA VAL A 40 4.26 -3.57 -2.41
C VAL A 40 5.14 -3.15 -1.23
N LEU A 41 6.03 -4.05 -0.81
CA LEU A 41 6.99 -3.81 0.26
C LEU A 41 8.41 -3.87 -0.29
N GLU A 42 9.28 -2.98 0.20
CA GLU A 42 10.68 -2.91 -0.20
C GLU A 42 11.62 -2.91 1.01
N GLY A 43 12.90 -3.22 0.76
CA GLY A 43 13.96 -3.15 1.76
C GLY A 43 13.62 -3.88 3.06
N ARG A 44 13.84 -3.23 4.22
CA ARG A 44 13.58 -3.84 5.53
C ARG A 44 12.09 -4.10 5.82
N ALA A 45 11.17 -3.45 5.13
CA ALA A 45 9.74 -3.72 5.29
C ALA A 45 9.35 -5.07 4.65
N ALA A 46 10.04 -5.48 3.58
CA ALA A 46 9.82 -6.75 2.90
C ALA A 46 10.15 -7.99 3.76
N ALA A 47 10.88 -7.80 4.87
CA ALA A 47 11.16 -8.84 5.86
C ALA A 47 9.96 -9.20 6.74
N VAL A 48 8.80 -8.55 6.55
CA VAL A 48 7.58 -8.92 7.25
C VAL A 48 7.16 -10.36 6.89
N GLU A 49 6.84 -11.14 7.93
CA GLU A 49 6.35 -12.51 7.81
C GLU A 49 4.86 -12.55 8.12
N GLY A 50 4.15 -13.49 7.51
CA GLY A 50 2.70 -13.66 7.66
C GLY A 50 1.95 -13.66 6.33
N THR A 51 0.66 -13.91 6.43
CA THR A 51 -0.33 -13.87 5.34
C THR A 51 -1.55 -13.09 5.81
N TRP A 52 -2.13 -12.30 4.91
CA TRP A 52 -3.31 -11.48 5.20
C TRP A 52 -4.40 -11.84 4.20
N ASP A 53 -5.55 -12.25 4.71
CA ASP A 53 -6.67 -12.63 3.86
C ASP A 53 -7.11 -11.45 3.00
N GLY A 54 -7.27 -11.70 1.69
CA GLY A 54 -7.67 -10.66 0.73
C GLY A 54 -6.59 -9.64 0.38
N ILE A 55 -5.36 -9.79 0.89
CA ILE A 55 -4.21 -8.96 0.51
C ILE A 55 -3.12 -9.80 -0.13
N GLU A 56 -2.67 -9.36 -1.29
CA GLU A 56 -1.46 -9.87 -1.93
C GLU A 56 -0.27 -8.99 -1.57
N VAL A 57 0.74 -9.59 -0.92
CA VAL A 57 1.98 -8.90 -0.57
C VAL A 57 3.06 -9.18 -1.61
N VAL A 58 3.43 -8.15 -2.37
CA VAL A 58 4.52 -8.21 -3.34
C VAL A 58 5.78 -7.62 -2.70
N ARG A 59 6.87 -8.40 -2.71
CA ARG A 59 8.17 -7.96 -2.19
C ARG A 59 9.01 -7.47 -3.37
N ALA A 60 9.29 -6.18 -3.41
CA ALA A 60 10.07 -5.56 -4.47
C ALA A 60 11.52 -6.03 -4.40
N GLU A 61 12.03 -6.61 -5.48
CA GLU A 61 13.43 -7.06 -5.59
C GLU A 61 14.41 -5.89 -5.67
N ARG A 62 14.00 -4.77 -6.28
CA ARG A 62 14.82 -3.58 -6.50
C ARG A 62 14.31 -2.39 -5.69
N ASP A 63 13.15 -1.88 -6.06
CA ASP A 63 12.51 -0.70 -5.48
C ASP A 63 11.00 -0.79 -5.60
N GLY A 64 10.29 -0.24 -4.62
CA GLY A 64 8.84 -0.27 -4.55
C GLY A 64 8.18 0.44 -5.73
N ASP A 65 8.73 1.56 -6.19
CA ASP A 65 8.16 2.39 -7.24
C ASP A 65 8.09 1.65 -8.58
N SER A 66 9.19 1.03 -8.99
CA SER A 66 9.25 0.25 -10.23
C SER A 66 8.36 -0.98 -10.14
N THR A 67 8.35 -1.67 -9.00
CA THR A 67 7.43 -2.80 -8.78
C THR A 67 5.96 -2.38 -8.82
N ILE A 68 5.60 -1.21 -8.27
CA ILE A 68 4.24 -0.67 -8.40
C ILE A 68 3.89 -0.42 -9.86
N VAL A 69 4.79 0.19 -10.64
CA VAL A 69 4.57 0.43 -12.08
C VAL A 69 4.36 -0.89 -12.83
N ASP A 70 5.16 -1.91 -12.54
CA ASP A 70 5.03 -3.23 -13.16
C ASP A 70 3.69 -3.90 -12.80
N VAL A 71 3.27 -3.81 -11.53
CA VAL A 71 1.96 -4.32 -11.06
C VAL A 71 0.81 -3.59 -11.76
N VAL A 72 0.87 -2.26 -11.86
CA VAL A 72 -0.17 -1.47 -12.57
C VAL A 72 -0.24 -1.87 -14.04
N ALA A 73 0.91 -1.96 -14.71
CA ALA A 73 0.97 -2.34 -16.13
C ALA A 73 0.36 -3.75 -16.37
N ALA A 74 0.55 -4.68 -15.44
CA ALA A 74 0.01 -6.04 -15.53
C ALA A 74 -1.49 -6.14 -15.19
N ALA A 75 -2.01 -5.28 -14.30
CA ALA A 75 -3.41 -5.32 -13.87
C ALA A 75 -4.40 -4.83 -14.95
N GLY A 76 -3.97 -3.91 -15.83
CA GLY A 76 -4.82 -3.34 -16.87
C GLY A 76 -5.59 -2.10 -16.40
N ALA A 77 -6.92 -2.09 -16.58
CA ALA A 77 -7.78 -0.93 -16.29
C ALA A 77 -8.40 -0.97 -14.87
N ASP A 78 -8.79 0.20 -14.35
CA ASP A 78 -9.40 0.42 -13.02
C ASP A 78 -8.48 0.10 -11.83
N VAL A 79 -7.23 0.57 -11.92
CA VAL A 79 -6.25 0.50 -10.82
C VAL A 79 -6.26 1.79 -10.01
N LEU A 80 -6.36 1.66 -8.69
CA LEU A 80 -6.16 2.74 -7.73
C LEU A 80 -4.80 2.57 -7.05
N VAL A 81 -3.89 3.53 -7.23
CA VAL A 81 -2.58 3.54 -6.57
C VAL A 81 -2.59 4.52 -5.41
N VAL A 82 -2.23 4.05 -4.22
CA VAL A 82 -2.02 4.90 -3.05
C VAL A 82 -0.53 5.22 -2.91
N THR A 83 -0.14 6.46 -3.16
CA THR A 83 1.24 6.93 -2.94
C THR A 83 1.29 8.42 -2.61
N SER A 84 2.30 8.85 -1.85
CA SER A 84 2.59 10.27 -1.65
C SER A 84 3.65 10.81 -2.62
N ASP A 85 4.29 9.95 -3.40
CA ASP A 85 5.32 10.32 -4.35
C ASP A 85 4.71 10.90 -5.63
N ARG A 86 5.14 12.11 -6.02
CA ARG A 86 4.58 12.81 -7.17
C ARG A 86 5.07 12.27 -8.50
N GLU A 87 6.28 11.72 -8.54
CA GLU A 87 6.84 11.11 -9.74
C GLU A 87 6.18 9.77 -10.02
N LEU A 88 6.03 8.92 -8.99
CA LEU A 88 5.32 7.66 -9.14
C LEU A 88 3.87 7.87 -9.62
N ARG A 89 3.16 8.86 -9.07
CA ARG A 89 1.81 9.22 -9.54
C ARG A 89 1.78 9.50 -11.04
N ARG A 90 2.67 10.36 -11.54
CA ARG A 90 2.74 10.66 -12.97
C ARG A 90 2.96 9.40 -13.81
N ARG A 91 3.85 8.50 -13.34
CA ARG A 91 4.18 7.26 -14.05
C ARG A 91 2.97 6.31 -14.13
N VAL A 92 2.24 6.12 -13.04
CA VAL A 92 1.08 5.20 -13.03
C VAL A 92 -0.17 5.82 -13.68
N GLU A 93 -0.35 7.14 -13.60
CA GLU A 93 -1.43 7.85 -14.31
C GLU A 93 -1.24 7.78 -15.83
N ALA A 94 0.00 7.79 -16.31
CA ALA A 94 0.30 7.55 -17.73
C ALA A 94 -0.09 6.14 -18.20
N LEU A 95 -0.26 5.18 -17.27
CA LEU A 95 -0.79 3.83 -17.53
C LEU A 95 -2.32 3.75 -17.36
N GLY A 96 -2.99 4.86 -17.03
CA GLY A 96 -4.44 4.91 -16.83
C GLY A 96 -4.90 4.65 -15.39
N ALA A 97 -3.98 4.55 -14.42
CA ALA A 97 -4.35 4.38 -13.01
C ALA A 97 -4.86 5.69 -12.39
N GLN A 98 -5.79 5.56 -11.45
CA GLN A 98 -6.18 6.63 -10.54
C GLN A 98 -5.20 6.67 -9.35
N THR A 99 -5.01 7.85 -8.74
CA THR A 99 -4.11 7.98 -7.60
C THR A 99 -4.78 8.62 -6.38
N ARG A 100 -4.38 8.16 -5.19
CA ARG A 100 -4.72 8.75 -3.90
C ARG A 100 -3.47 8.94 -3.06
N GLY A 101 -3.50 9.91 -2.15
CA GLY A 101 -2.41 10.12 -1.19
C GLY A 101 -2.46 9.15 -0.01
N ALA A 102 -1.33 8.96 0.66
CA ALA A 102 -1.29 8.15 1.88
C ALA A 102 -2.14 8.74 3.02
N GLY A 103 -2.56 10.01 2.95
CA GLY A 103 -3.55 10.59 3.87
C GLY A 103 -4.91 9.92 3.76
N TRP A 104 -5.41 9.80 2.53
CA TRP A 104 -6.69 9.13 2.26
C TRP A 104 -6.73 7.69 2.80
N LEU A 105 -5.64 6.92 2.62
CA LEU A 105 -5.58 5.57 3.15
C LEU A 105 -5.59 5.59 4.69
N ARG A 106 -4.82 6.48 5.32
CA ARG A 106 -4.81 6.59 6.79
C ARG A 106 -6.20 6.90 7.34
N ASP A 107 -6.89 7.88 6.76
CA ASP A 107 -8.24 8.25 7.18
C ASP A 107 -9.21 7.07 7.01
N LEU A 108 -9.10 6.32 5.90
CA LEU A 108 -9.88 5.11 5.65
C LEU A 108 -9.60 3.98 6.65
N LEU A 109 -8.34 3.80 7.06
CA LEU A 109 -7.96 2.80 8.06
C LEU A 109 -8.44 3.19 9.47
N ASP A 110 -8.48 4.49 9.78
CA ASP A 110 -8.97 5.01 11.06
C ASP A 110 -10.51 4.89 11.16
N ASP A 111 -11.23 4.92 10.03
CA ASP A 111 -12.69 4.76 9.94
C ASP A 111 -13.15 3.28 9.87
N ALA A 112 -12.24 2.33 9.63
CA ALA A 112 -12.58 0.91 9.57
C ALA A 112 -12.91 0.36 10.98
N PRO A 113 -13.97 -0.46 11.14
CA PRO A 113 -14.29 -1.05 12.43
C PRO A 113 -13.11 -1.94 12.89
N SER A 114 -12.67 -1.70 14.13
CA SER A 114 -11.62 -2.50 14.80
C SER A 114 -12.03 -3.94 15.05
#